data_AF-A0A6N8GRR6-F1
#
_entry.id   AF-A0A6N8GRR6-F1
#
_cell.length_a   1.000
_cell.length_b   1.000
_cell.length_c   1.000
_cell.angle_alpha   90.00
_cell.angle_beta   90.00
_cell.angle_gamma   90.00
#
_symmetry.space_group_name_H-M   'P 1'
#
loop_
_entity.id
_entity.type
_entity.pdbx_description
1 polymer ?
#
loop_
_entity_poly.entity_id
_entity_poly.type
_entity_poly.pdbx_seq_one_letter_code
_entity_poly.pdbx_strand_id
1 'polypeptide(L)'
;MTTFTFSSRVPHPVEDVFAWHARPGALTRLTPAWTGSVVEESSPPLQNGTRSRLRVAVPGSYGLASVPWTAEHHGFVPGREFRDRMVRGPLASWEHHHRFDDDGHGGTVVTDTVEYATLPGDRAFGDRLMGPALGRQFEARARRLTADLEFHARYPGRPLTVALTGASGTIGTQLAAMLGTGGHTVLRFVRREARTPGEISWDPDTGVLDPGALRDVDVVVNLAGRSIGGRLTRAAKEQIRGSRVRGTELIVRALAALGDDAPAALVNASAIGYYGADTHGQTVTEKSPPGGDFLAEVCTAWERAAQAAEATGTRVVTVRTGVVQTPAGGALKAQLPLFLAGLGGRLGSGNQWLSWISLDDAVGLFAHAVLSAGLHGPVNGVAPMPVTGRDYARTLGKVLGRPALLPTPGFGPKLVLGTEGAELMALADQRVSADRAIDRGYRFRHPDLGSALREELGRF
;
A
#
# COMPACT_ATOMS: atom_id res chain seq x y z
N MET A 1 31.90 9.37 -15.37
CA MET A 1 31.23 9.03 -14.11
C MET A 1 30.52 10.29 -13.68
N THR A 2 29.25 10.17 -13.34
CA THR A 2 28.36 11.29 -13.07
C THR A 2 27.97 11.24 -11.61
N THR A 3 27.96 12.39 -10.94
CA THR A 3 27.59 12.52 -9.53
C THR A 3 26.29 13.32 -9.43
N PHE A 4 25.33 12.78 -8.68
CA PHE A 4 24.09 13.45 -8.30
C PHE A 4 24.05 13.57 -6.78
N THR A 5 23.72 14.75 -6.26
CA THR A 5 23.56 14.99 -4.82
C THR A 5 22.18 15.55 -4.54
N PHE A 6 21.51 15.03 -3.52
CA PHE A 6 20.26 15.54 -2.99
C PHE A 6 20.35 15.63 -1.46
N SER A 7 19.86 16.73 -0.89
CA SER A 7 19.77 16.90 0.56
C SER A 7 18.37 17.31 0.94
N SER A 8 17.87 16.74 2.05
CA SER A 8 16.59 17.13 2.64
C SER A 8 16.67 17.19 4.15
N ARG A 9 15.89 18.10 4.74
CA ARG A 9 15.75 18.21 6.19
C ARG A 9 14.56 17.38 6.65
N VAL A 10 14.78 16.52 7.62
CA VAL A 10 13.77 15.72 8.31
C VAL A 10 13.62 16.27 9.73
N PRO A 11 12.41 16.68 10.17
CA PRO A 11 12.20 17.31 11.48
C PRO A 11 12.18 16.29 12.64
N HIS A 12 13.16 15.38 12.67
CA HIS A 12 13.34 14.35 13.69
C HIS A 12 14.83 14.18 14.04
N PRO A 13 15.17 13.75 15.28
CA PRO A 13 16.54 13.47 15.69
C PRO A 13 17.24 12.42 14.81
N VAL A 14 18.56 12.55 14.68
CA VAL A 14 19.38 11.63 13.86
C VAL A 14 19.22 10.18 14.28
N GLU A 15 19.09 9.92 15.58
CA GLU A 15 18.88 8.58 16.13
C GLU A 15 17.60 7.93 15.59
N ASP A 16 16.49 8.68 15.57
CA ASP A 16 15.20 8.20 15.07
C ASP A 16 15.23 7.98 13.55
N VAL A 17 15.79 8.95 12.82
CA VAL A 17 15.90 8.89 11.36
C VAL A 17 16.78 7.71 10.93
N PHE A 18 17.92 7.52 11.57
CA PHE A 18 18.83 6.42 11.27
C PHE A 18 18.22 5.07 11.67
N ALA A 19 17.61 4.98 12.86
CA ALA A 19 16.94 3.76 13.31
C ALA A 19 15.81 3.35 12.36
N TRP A 20 15.04 4.31 11.82
CA TRP A 20 14.03 4.04 10.81
C TRP A 20 14.61 3.39 9.56
N HIS A 21 15.78 3.86 9.07
CA HIS A 21 16.47 3.26 7.91
C HIS A 21 17.00 1.85 8.19
N ALA A 22 17.42 1.60 9.44
CA ALA A 22 17.96 0.31 9.87
C ALA A 22 16.88 -0.74 10.19
N ARG A 23 15.58 -0.40 10.10
CA ARG A 23 14.46 -1.31 10.37
C ARG A 23 13.94 -2.02 9.12
N PRO A 24 13.42 -3.25 9.25
CA PRO A 24 12.82 -3.97 8.13
C PRO A 24 11.68 -3.16 7.49
N GLY A 25 11.68 -3.08 6.15
CA GLY A 25 10.65 -2.39 5.39
C GLY A 25 11.04 -0.97 4.97
N ALA A 26 12.13 -0.41 5.49
CA ALA A 26 12.58 0.93 5.12
C ALA A 26 12.80 1.05 3.61
N LEU A 27 13.47 0.09 2.99
CA LEU A 27 13.68 0.09 1.54
C LEU A 27 12.35 -0.02 0.78
N THR A 28 11.42 -0.82 1.30
CA THR A 28 10.08 -1.00 0.73
C THR A 28 9.25 0.28 0.78
N ARG A 29 9.32 1.05 1.88
CA ARG A 29 8.66 2.37 2.01
C ARG A 29 9.32 3.42 1.13
N LEU A 30 10.65 3.44 1.08
CA LEU A 30 11.45 4.36 0.26
C LEU A 30 11.48 4.04 -1.24
N THR A 31 10.82 2.98 -1.70
CA THR A 31 10.73 2.65 -3.12
C THR A 31 9.35 3.05 -3.65
N PRO A 32 9.16 4.27 -4.20
CA PRO A 32 7.89 4.64 -4.81
C PRO A 32 7.48 3.65 -5.89
N ALA A 33 6.19 3.30 -5.95
CA ALA A 33 5.66 2.29 -6.85
C ALA A 33 5.92 2.59 -8.35
N TRP A 34 6.06 3.87 -8.73
CA TRP A 34 6.40 4.29 -10.09
C TRP A 34 7.89 4.16 -10.42
N THR A 35 8.76 4.00 -9.42
CA THR A 35 10.22 3.80 -9.57
C THR A 35 10.62 2.32 -9.56
N GLY A 36 9.80 1.44 -8.96
CA GLY A 36 10.12 0.03 -8.87
C GLY A 36 9.37 -0.72 -7.77
N SER A 37 9.86 -1.92 -7.47
CA SER A 37 9.40 -2.73 -6.34
C SER A 37 10.55 -3.50 -5.71
N VAL A 38 10.45 -3.72 -4.40
CA VAL A 38 11.36 -4.59 -3.65
C VAL A 38 10.87 -6.03 -3.79
N VAL A 39 11.75 -6.91 -4.27
CA VAL A 39 11.50 -8.36 -4.36
C VAL A 39 11.92 -9.04 -3.06
N GLU A 40 13.08 -8.64 -2.55
CA GLU A 40 13.69 -9.17 -1.34
C GLU A 40 14.51 -8.07 -0.70
N GLU A 41 14.22 -7.75 0.55
CA GLU A 41 15.00 -6.79 1.34
C GLU A 41 16.09 -7.53 2.10
N SER A 42 17.26 -6.90 2.25
CA SER A 42 18.35 -7.45 3.05
C SER A 42 17.90 -7.74 4.48
N SER A 43 18.29 -8.91 4.99
CA SER A 43 18.08 -9.29 6.38
C SER A 43 19.38 -9.86 6.95
N PRO A 44 19.86 -9.36 8.10
CA PRO A 44 19.44 -8.12 8.77
C PRO A 44 19.67 -6.85 7.91
N PRO A 45 18.88 -5.77 8.07
CA PRO A 45 18.99 -4.57 7.24
C PRO A 45 20.34 -3.86 7.37
N LEU A 46 20.80 -3.25 6.28
CA LEU A 46 21.98 -2.38 6.17
C LEU A 46 23.34 -3.00 6.57
N GLN A 47 23.38 -4.27 6.97
CA GLN A 47 24.65 -4.91 7.32
C GLN A 47 25.56 -5.07 6.09
N ASN A 48 26.86 -4.85 6.29
CA ASN A 48 27.85 -4.96 5.22
C ASN A 48 27.80 -6.34 4.54
N GLY A 49 27.75 -6.37 3.22
CA GLY A 49 27.67 -7.58 2.40
C GLY A 49 26.25 -8.14 2.24
N THR A 50 25.26 -7.63 2.96
CA THR A 50 23.86 -8.02 2.73
C THR A 50 23.34 -7.43 1.42
N ARG A 51 22.40 -8.15 0.79
CA ARG A 51 21.91 -7.80 -0.54
C ARG A 51 20.41 -7.63 -0.55
N SER A 52 19.95 -6.64 -1.31
CA SER A 52 18.55 -6.41 -1.62
C SER A 52 18.32 -6.65 -3.12
N ARG A 53 17.22 -7.30 -3.46
CA ARG A 53 16.78 -7.53 -4.84
C ARG A 53 15.56 -6.68 -5.13
N LEU A 54 15.63 -5.92 -6.21
CA LEU A 54 14.58 -5.02 -6.65
C LEU A 54 14.26 -5.24 -8.12
N ARG A 55 13.10 -4.74 -8.53
CA ARG A 55 12.78 -4.45 -9.92
C ARG A 55 12.71 -2.94 -10.07
N VAL A 56 13.64 -2.35 -10.81
CA VAL A 56 13.65 -0.91 -11.08
C VAL A 56 12.84 -0.65 -12.34
N ALA A 57 11.93 0.31 -12.29
CA ALA A 57 11.08 0.68 -13.41
C ALA A 57 11.92 1.30 -14.53
N VAL A 58 11.58 0.98 -15.77
CA VAL A 58 12.13 1.71 -16.92
C VAL A 58 11.61 3.14 -16.85
N PRO A 59 12.47 4.18 -17.00
CA PRO A 59 12.05 5.58 -16.89
C PRO A 59 10.81 5.89 -17.74
N GLY A 60 9.81 6.53 -17.13
CA GLY A 60 8.56 6.90 -17.81
C GLY A 60 7.53 5.78 -17.99
N SER A 61 7.84 4.54 -17.58
CA SER A 61 6.88 3.42 -17.62
C SER A 61 5.98 3.32 -16.39
N TYR A 62 6.29 4.04 -15.31
CA TYR A 62 5.55 4.00 -14.03
C TYR A 62 5.36 2.58 -13.50
N GLY A 63 6.40 1.74 -13.61
CA GLY A 63 6.36 0.34 -13.15
C GLY A 63 5.69 -0.64 -14.10
N LEU A 64 5.18 -0.21 -15.26
CA LEU A 64 4.65 -1.10 -16.31
C LEU A 64 5.74 -1.96 -16.95
N ALA A 65 6.97 -1.45 -17.02
CA ALA A 65 8.16 -2.19 -17.45
C ALA A 65 9.25 -2.03 -16.39
N SER A 66 10.01 -3.10 -16.13
CA SER A 66 11.06 -3.08 -15.10
C SER A 66 12.18 -4.06 -15.40
N VAL A 67 13.36 -3.78 -14.85
CA VAL A 67 14.58 -4.58 -14.97
C VAL A 67 15.05 -5.03 -13.58
N PRO A 68 15.67 -6.22 -13.46
CA PRO A 68 16.20 -6.69 -12.19
C PRO A 68 17.37 -5.81 -11.73
N TRP A 69 17.43 -5.56 -10.42
CA TRP A 69 18.49 -4.84 -9.75
C TRP A 69 18.90 -5.59 -8.47
N THR A 70 20.19 -5.69 -8.21
CA THR A 70 20.74 -6.22 -6.96
C THR A 70 21.68 -5.19 -6.36
N ALA A 71 21.31 -4.68 -5.20
CA ALA A 71 22.12 -3.77 -4.40
C ALA A 71 22.81 -4.55 -3.27
N GLU A 72 24.04 -4.16 -2.92
CA GLU A 72 24.78 -4.69 -1.77
C GLU A 72 25.17 -3.54 -0.86
N HIS A 73 24.90 -3.67 0.44
CA HIS A 73 25.26 -2.65 1.42
C HIS A 73 26.71 -2.77 1.86
N HIS A 74 27.36 -1.63 2.11
CA HIS A 74 28.66 -1.56 2.78
C HIS A 74 28.87 -0.20 3.45
N GLY A 75 30.01 -0.02 4.14
CA GLY A 75 30.35 1.27 4.74
C GLY A 75 29.38 1.73 5.83
N PHE A 76 28.72 0.80 6.52
CA PHE A 76 27.78 1.10 7.59
C PHE A 76 28.50 1.65 8.83
N VAL A 77 28.16 2.89 9.21
CA VAL A 77 28.57 3.55 10.44
C VAL A 77 27.31 3.95 11.21
N PRO A 78 27.00 3.28 12.35
CA PRO A 78 25.78 3.54 13.12
C PRO A 78 25.56 5.03 13.41
N GLY A 79 24.35 5.52 13.13
CA GLY A 79 23.94 6.89 13.39
C GLY A 79 24.57 7.95 12.48
N ARG A 80 25.33 7.56 11.45
CA ARG A 80 26.07 8.51 10.60
C ARG A 80 25.93 8.27 9.12
N GLU A 81 26.18 7.05 8.66
CA GLU A 81 26.18 6.76 7.22
C GLU A 81 26.04 5.28 6.88
N PHE A 82 25.62 5.02 5.66
CA PHE A 82 25.77 3.72 5.00
C PHE A 82 25.84 3.92 3.48
N ARG A 83 26.26 2.88 2.77
CA ARG A 83 26.37 2.89 1.31
C ARG A 83 25.74 1.67 0.69
N ASP A 84 25.30 1.81 -0.55
CA ASP A 84 24.88 0.69 -1.38
C ASP A 84 25.48 0.79 -2.79
N ARG A 85 25.88 -0.37 -3.33
CA ARG A 85 26.42 -0.49 -4.68
C ARG A 85 25.60 -1.45 -5.52
N MET A 86 25.50 -1.19 -6.81
CA MET A 86 24.86 -2.12 -7.74
C MET A 86 25.81 -3.27 -8.10
N VAL A 87 25.43 -4.48 -7.70
CA VAL A 87 26.11 -5.73 -8.09
C VAL A 87 25.60 -6.25 -9.43
N ARG A 88 24.31 -6.03 -9.71
CA ARG A 88 23.67 -6.40 -10.97
C ARG A 88 22.61 -5.37 -11.33
N GLY A 89 22.62 -4.88 -12.55
CA GLY A 89 21.61 -3.95 -13.05
C GLY A 89 21.95 -3.43 -14.46
N PRO A 90 21.18 -2.46 -14.96
CA PRO A 90 21.29 -1.95 -16.34
C PRO A 90 22.41 -0.91 -16.54
N LEU A 91 23.02 -0.43 -15.45
CA LEU A 91 24.08 0.59 -15.50
C LEU A 91 25.47 -0.07 -15.55
N ALA A 92 26.49 0.70 -15.94
CA ALA A 92 27.88 0.26 -15.87
C ALA A 92 28.39 0.28 -14.42
N SER A 93 27.99 1.29 -13.64
CA SER A 93 28.26 1.36 -12.20
C SER A 93 27.19 2.21 -11.51
N TRP A 94 27.00 1.94 -10.21
CA TRP A 94 26.19 2.73 -9.30
C TRP A 94 26.70 2.52 -7.87
N GLU A 95 26.93 3.63 -7.19
CA GLU A 95 27.30 3.75 -5.78
C GLU A 95 26.40 4.84 -5.18
N HIS A 96 25.75 4.57 -4.06
CA HIS A 96 24.91 5.52 -3.35
C HIS A 96 25.35 5.59 -1.90
N HIS A 97 25.76 6.78 -1.47
CA HIS A 97 26.13 7.12 -0.10
C HIS A 97 25.01 7.91 0.56
N HIS A 98 24.56 7.42 1.72
CA HIS A 98 23.58 8.05 2.59
C HIS A 98 24.31 8.60 3.81
N ARG A 99 24.18 9.90 4.09
CA ARG A 99 24.76 10.55 5.26
C ARG A 99 23.69 11.26 6.06
N PHE A 100 23.81 11.19 7.39
CA PHE A 100 22.89 11.74 8.36
C PHE A 100 23.64 12.70 9.26
N ASP A 101 23.33 13.99 9.15
CA ASP A 101 23.95 15.06 9.95
C ASP A 101 22.88 15.70 10.84
N ASP A 102 23.21 15.97 12.11
CA ASP A 102 22.38 16.79 13.00
C ASP A 102 22.34 18.22 12.46
N ASP A 103 21.15 18.80 12.35
CA ASP A 103 20.98 20.16 11.84
C ASP A 103 21.18 21.26 12.89
N GLY A 104 21.46 20.89 14.14
CA GLY A 104 21.63 21.79 15.30
C GLY A 104 20.32 22.32 15.88
N HIS A 105 19.17 21.88 15.35
CA HIS A 105 17.83 22.36 15.67
C HIS A 105 16.85 21.19 15.92
N GLY A 106 17.38 20.03 16.33
CA GLY A 106 16.60 18.83 16.63
C GLY A 106 16.08 18.09 15.39
N GLY A 107 16.57 18.44 14.21
CA GLY A 107 16.30 17.76 12.95
C GLY A 107 17.55 17.05 12.39
N THR A 108 17.34 16.35 11.28
CA THR A 108 18.40 15.64 10.55
C THR A 108 18.47 16.16 9.12
N VAL A 109 19.66 16.48 8.64
CA VAL A 109 19.94 16.62 7.20
C VAL A 109 20.34 15.25 6.68
N VAL A 110 19.50 14.70 5.79
CA VAL A 110 19.82 13.48 5.03
C VAL A 110 20.40 13.91 3.70
N THR A 111 21.64 13.50 3.43
CA THR A 111 22.34 13.75 2.16
C THR A 111 22.57 12.45 1.42
N ASP A 112 22.01 12.37 0.22
CA ASP A 112 22.16 11.28 -0.73
C ASP A 112 23.13 11.70 -1.82
N THR A 113 24.24 10.99 -1.97
CA THR A 113 25.19 11.18 -3.06
C THR A 113 25.26 9.91 -3.90
N VAL A 114 24.88 10.01 -5.17
CA VAL A 114 24.85 8.91 -6.13
C VAL A 114 25.92 9.13 -7.18
N GLU A 115 26.86 8.19 -7.27
CA GLU A 115 27.85 8.13 -8.34
C GLU A 115 27.49 7.00 -9.30
N TYR A 116 27.27 7.33 -10.58
CA TYR A 116 26.85 6.33 -11.56
C TYR A 116 27.53 6.51 -12.93
N ALA A 117 27.51 5.45 -13.72
CA ALA A 117 27.95 5.48 -15.11
C ALA A 117 26.99 4.67 -15.99
N THR A 118 26.59 5.25 -17.12
CA THR A 118 25.79 4.56 -18.15
C THR A 118 26.69 3.79 -19.12
N LEU A 119 26.08 2.88 -19.89
CA LEU A 119 26.78 2.06 -20.87
C LEU A 119 27.40 2.93 -22.01
N PRO A 120 28.49 2.49 -22.67
CA PRO A 120 29.36 3.35 -23.48
C PRO A 120 28.77 4.03 -24.73
N GLY A 121 27.50 3.79 -25.09
CA GLY A 121 26.84 4.43 -26.24
C GLY A 121 25.92 5.61 -25.91
N ASP A 122 25.49 5.75 -24.65
CA ASP A 122 24.35 6.63 -24.28
C ASP A 122 24.69 7.64 -23.17
N ARG A 123 25.98 7.97 -22.94
CA ARG A 123 26.41 8.81 -21.80
C ARG A 123 25.70 10.16 -21.70
N ALA A 124 25.76 10.97 -22.75
CA ALA A 124 25.15 12.31 -22.72
C ALA A 124 23.60 12.28 -22.63
N PHE A 125 22.95 11.29 -23.24
CA PHE A 125 21.50 11.15 -23.22
C PHE A 125 21.01 10.58 -21.89
N GLY A 126 21.69 9.56 -21.36
CA GLY A 126 21.42 8.96 -20.07
C GLY A 126 21.58 9.95 -18.93
N ASP A 127 22.66 10.73 -18.90
CA ASP A 127 22.89 11.73 -17.85
C ASP A 127 21.80 12.82 -17.83
N ARG A 128 21.36 13.29 -19.01
CA ARG A 128 20.32 14.32 -19.15
C ARG A 128 18.93 13.85 -18.69
N LEU A 129 18.64 12.54 -18.78
CA LEU A 129 17.36 11.97 -18.32
C LEU A 129 17.41 11.53 -16.86
N MET A 130 18.55 11.04 -16.38
CA MET A 130 18.70 10.47 -15.04
C MET A 130 18.63 11.54 -13.94
N GLY A 131 19.33 12.67 -14.07
CA GLY A 131 19.35 13.72 -13.03
C GLY A 131 17.94 14.17 -12.57
N PRO A 132 17.06 14.61 -13.48
CA PRO A 132 15.68 14.97 -13.12
C PRO A 132 14.85 13.80 -12.58
N ALA A 133 15.10 12.56 -13.04
CA ALA A 133 14.40 11.39 -12.53
C ALA A 133 14.83 11.05 -11.10
N LEU A 134 16.14 11.12 -10.82
CA LEU A 134 16.71 10.98 -9.48
C LEU A 134 16.17 12.07 -8.56
N GLY A 135 16.15 13.34 -9.00
CA GLY A 135 15.57 14.45 -8.23
C GLY A 135 14.14 14.15 -7.75
N ARG A 136 13.25 13.71 -8.65
CA ARG A 136 11.88 13.35 -8.29
C ARG A 136 11.80 12.12 -7.36
N GLN A 137 12.67 11.14 -7.56
CA GLN A 137 12.72 9.95 -6.72
C GLN A 137 13.16 10.30 -5.30
N PHE A 138 14.24 11.07 -5.14
CA PHE A 138 14.75 11.48 -3.83
C PHE A 138 13.81 12.46 -3.13
N GLU A 139 13.14 13.35 -3.85
CA GLU A 139 12.06 14.16 -3.28
C GLU A 139 10.91 13.29 -2.74
N ALA A 140 10.48 12.28 -3.50
CA ALA A 140 9.46 11.33 -3.02
C ALA A 140 9.92 10.57 -1.77
N ARG A 141 11.20 10.13 -1.73
CA ARG A 141 11.81 9.46 -0.57
C ARG A 141 11.83 10.35 0.65
N ALA A 142 12.23 11.61 0.52
CA ALA A 142 12.24 12.58 1.61
C ALA A 142 10.83 12.83 2.16
N ARG A 143 9.84 13.06 1.28
CA ARG A 143 8.43 13.24 1.68
C ARG A 143 7.87 11.98 2.36
N ARG A 144 8.24 10.79 1.89
CA ARG A 144 7.86 9.51 2.51
C ARG A 144 8.43 9.38 3.91
N LEU A 145 9.74 9.56 4.05
CA LEU A 145 10.47 9.42 5.31
C LEU A 145 9.87 10.33 6.40
N THR A 146 9.74 11.62 6.10
CA THR A 146 9.16 12.59 7.04
C THR A 146 7.74 12.19 7.46
N ALA A 147 6.88 11.83 6.50
CA ALA A 147 5.49 11.48 6.81
C ALA A 147 5.37 10.17 7.62
N ASP A 148 6.20 9.17 7.34
CA ASP A 148 6.20 7.91 8.08
C ASP A 148 6.66 8.15 9.54
N LEU A 149 7.70 8.98 9.75
CA LEU A 149 8.16 9.38 11.10
C LEU A 149 7.09 10.20 11.85
N GLU A 150 6.45 11.17 11.19
CA GLU A 150 5.32 11.94 11.74
C GLU A 150 4.11 11.07 12.06
N PHE A 151 3.88 10.00 11.30
CA PHE A 151 2.86 9.01 11.62
C PHE A 151 3.24 8.26 12.90
N HIS A 152 4.43 7.69 12.96
CA HIS A 152 4.87 6.90 14.12
C HIS A 152 4.93 7.71 15.41
N ALA A 153 5.36 8.98 15.33
CA ALA A 153 5.36 9.90 16.47
C ALA A 153 3.97 10.16 17.07
N ARG A 154 2.87 9.92 16.32
CA ARG A 154 1.50 10.04 16.83
C ARG A 154 1.02 8.80 17.59
N TYR A 155 1.73 7.69 17.52
CA TYR A 155 1.40 6.45 18.22
C TYR A 155 2.55 6.03 19.14
N PRO A 156 2.83 6.81 20.21
CA PRO A 156 3.79 6.39 21.21
C PRO A 156 3.27 5.13 21.88
N GLY A 157 4.12 4.12 21.99
CA GLY A 157 3.74 2.85 22.59
C GLY A 157 4.86 1.83 22.55
N ARG A 158 4.66 0.71 23.23
CA ARG A 158 5.56 -0.44 23.10
C ARG A 158 5.48 -1.01 21.68
N PRO A 159 6.56 -1.61 21.17
CA PRO A 159 6.50 -2.49 20.01
C PRO A 159 5.38 -3.54 20.15
N LEU A 160 4.75 -3.86 19.02
CA LEU A 160 3.69 -4.85 18.93
C LEU A 160 4.15 -6.00 18.02
N THR A 161 3.62 -7.19 18.26
CA THR A 161 3.70 -8.32 17.33
C THR A 161 2.39 -8.40 16.54
N VAL A 162 2.48 -8.24 15.22
CA VAL A 162 1.31 -8.18 14.33
C VAL A 162 1.35 -9.34 13.35
N ALA A 163 0.33 -10.19 13.37
CA ALA A 163 0.21 -11.29 12.41
C ALA A 163 -0.63 -10.85 11.20
N LEU A 164 -0.08 -10.93 9.99
CA LEU A 164 -0.64 -10.32 8.78
C LEU A 164 -0.92 -11.36 7.70
N THR A 165 -2.19 -11.54 7.35
CA THR A 165 -2.59 -12.25 6.13
C THR A 165 -2.54 -11.33 4.91
N GLY A 166 -2.39 -11.89 3.71
CA GLY A 166 -2.28 -11.09 2.49
C GLY A 166 -1.01 -10.23 2.43
N ALA A 167 0.02 -10.59 3.20
CA ALA A 167 1.28 -9.84 3.35
C ALA A 167 2.07 -9.65 2.04
N SER A 168 1.79 -10.43 1.00
CA SER A 168 2.40 -10.30 -0.34
C SER A 168 1.60 -9.44 -1.31
N GLY A 169 0.40 -8.98 -0.92
CA GLY A 169 -0.46 -8.12 -1.73
C GLY A 169 -0.03 -6.65 -1.64
N THR A 170 -0.56 -5.79 -2.52
CA THR A 170 -0.17 -4.37 -2.62
C THR A 170 -0.27 -3.62 -1.28
N ILE A 171 -1.40 -3.74 -0.58
CA ILE A 171 -1.59 -3.10 0.75
C ILE A 171 -0.75 -3.82 1.81
N GLY A 172 -0.77 -5.16 1.83
CA GLY A 172 -0.08 -5.96 2.84
C GLY A 172 1.43 -5.75 2.86
N THR A 173 2.08 -5.68 1.70
CA THR A 173 3.52 -5.40 1.59
C THR A 173 3.87 -4.05 2.21
N GLN A 174 3.09 -3.00 1.88
CA GLN A 174 3.33 -1.65 2.39
C GLN A 174 2.94 -1.51 3.87
N LEU A 175 1.91 -2.21 4.34
CA LEU A 175 1.53 -2.23 5.76
C LEU A 175 2.57 -2.95 6.61
N ALA A 176 3.07 -4.10 6.17
CA ALA A 176 4.16 -4.79 6.85
C ALA A 176 5.40 -3.89 6.96
N ALA A 177 5.73 -3.18 5.88
CA ALA A 177 6.85 -2.25 5.86
C ALA A 177 6.62 -1.03 6.77
N MET A 178 5.41 -0.46 6.77
CA MET A 178 5.03 0.67 7.63
C MET A 178 5.12 0.29 9.12
N LEU A 179 4.60 -0.87 9.50
CA LEU A 179 4.68 -1.36 10.89
C LEU A 179 6.14 -1.70 11.27
N GLY A 180 6.89 -2.32 10.37
CA GLY A 180 8.31 -2.64 10.58
C GLY A 180 9.18 -1.41 10.84
N THR A 181 9.00 -0.34 10.05
CA THR A 181 9.74 0.92 10.27
C THR A 181 9.33 1.64 11.55
N GLY A 182 8.10 1.40 12.03
CA GLY A 182 7.63 1.82 13.36
C GLY A 182 8.24 1.04 14.53
N GLY A 183 8.97 -0.03 14.26
CA GLY A 183 9.59 -0.89 15.27
C GLY A 183 8.72 -2.07 15.70
N HIS A 184 7.58 -2.31 15.06
CA HIS A 184 6.73 -3.48 15.32
C HIS A 184 7.28 -4.73 14.63
N THR A 185 7.00 -5.90 15.20
CA THR A 185 7.32 -7.20 14.60
C THR A 185 6.15 -7.65 13.74
N VAL A 186 6.40 -8.04 12.49
CA VAL A 186 5.34 -8.52 11.58
C VAL A 186 5.54 -9.99 11.26
N LEU A 187 4.59 -10.83 11.68
CA LEU A 187 4.52 -12.25 11.32
C LEU A 187 3.64 -12.42 10.09
N ARG A 188 4.15 -13.06 9.04
CA ARG A 188 3.44 -13.18 7.77
C ARG A 188 2.76 -14.54 7.66
N PHE A 189 1.45 -14.55 7.43
CA PHE A 189 0.77 -15.79 7.09
C PHE A 189 1.16 -16.26 5.69
N VAL A 190 1.56 -17.52 5.57
CA VAL A 190 1.99 -18.15 4.32
C VAL A 190 1.17 -19.41 4.06
N ARG A 191 0.80 -19.65 2.80
CA ARG A 191 0.01 -20.83 2.36
C ARG A 191 0.82 -22.12 2.25
N ARG A 192 2.03 -22.12 2.80
CA ARG A 192 2.97 -23.24 2.80
C ARG A 192 3.46 -23.46 4.22
N GLU A 193 4.24 -24.50 4.41
CA GLU A 193 5.00 -24.66 5.65
C GLU A 193 5.88 -23.42 5.90
N ALA A 194 5.85 -22.93 7.14
CA ALA A 194 6.64 -21.81 7.62
C ALA A 194 8.11 -22.21 7.62
N ARG A 195 8.97 -21.36 7.05
CA ARG A 195 10.40 -21.61 6.89
C ARG A 195 11.26 -20.73 7.77
N THR A 196 10.66 -19.70 8.35
CA THR A 196 11.36 -18.73 9.20
C THR A 196 10.48 -18.37 10.41
N PRO A 197 11.06 -17.88 11.51
CA PRO A 197 10.29 -17.44 12.68
C PRO A 197 9.31 -16.29 12.39
N GLY A 198 9.49 -15.57 11.29
CA GLY A 198 8.59 -14.50 10.86
C GLY A 198 7.39 -14.97 10.03
N GLU A 199 7.13 -16.28 9.95
CA GLU A 199 6.08 -16.87 9.15
C GLU A 199 5.12 -17.74 9.98
N ILE A 200 3.82 -17.65 9.67
CA ILE A 200 2.77 -18.49 10.24
C ILE A 200 2.15 -19.31 9.11
N SER A 201 2.18 -20.64 9.23
CA SER A 201 1.49 -21.50 8.28
C SER A 201 -0.02 -21.41 8.45
N TRP A 202 -0.72 -21.21 7.34
CA TRP A 202 -2.16 -21.39 7.31
C TRP A 202 -2.67 -21.86 5.95
N ASP A 203 -3.82 -22.51 5.95
CA ASP A 203 -4.56 -22.83 4.74
C ASP A 203 -6.07 -22.80 5.02
N PRO A 204 -6.77 -21.73 4.61
CA PRO A 204 -8.23 -21.63 4.72
C PRO A 204 -9.03 -22.71 3.99
N ASP A 205 -8.46 -23.32 2.94
CA ASP A 205 -9.17 -24.32 2.14
C ASP A 205 -9.14 -25.71 2.80
N THR A 206 -8.10 -26.00 3.59
CA THR A 206 -7.95 -27.25 4.37
C THR A 206 -8.18 -27.07 5.88
N GLY A 207 -8.38 -25.84 6.34
CA GLY A 207 -8.64 -25.53 7.75
C GLY A 207 -7.39 -25.53 8.64
N VAL A 208 -6.20 -25.44 8.05
CA VAL A 208 -4.92 -25.46 8.78
C VAL A 208 -4.65 -24.07 9.35
N LEU A 209 -4.61 -23.94 10.67
CA LEU A 209 -4.02 -22.82 11.42
C LEU A 209 -3.85 -23.31 12.85
N ASP A 210 -2.61 -23.39 13.33
CA ASP A 210 -2.34 -23.69 14.74
C ASP A 210 -2.70 -22.45 15.59
N PRO A 211 -3.68 -22.54 16.51
CA PRO A 211 -3.98 -21.44 17.42
C PRO A 211 -2.77 -21.00 18.25
N GLY A 212 -1.89 -21.94 18.62
CA GLY A 212 -0.69 -21.67 19.41
C GLY A 212 0.27 -20.68 18.75
N ALA A 213 0.25 -20.58 17.41
CA ALA A 213 1.05 -19.62 16.66
C ALA A 213 0.61 -18.16 16.84
N LEU A 214 -0.56 -17.91 17.45
CA LEU A 214 -1.10 -16.58 17.71
C LEU A 214 -1.04 -16.15 19.18
N ARG A 215 -0.50 -16.98 20.09
CA ARG A 215 -0.47 -16.69 21.54
C ARG A 215 0.32 -15.41 21.88
N ASP A 216 1.45 -15.18 21.21
CA ASP A 216 2.31 -14.01 21.43
C ASP A 216 2.03 -12.87 20.44
N VAL A 217 0.89 -12.90 19.77
CA VAL A 217 0.46 -11.89 18.79
C VAL A 217 -0.45 -10.87 19.47
N ASP A 218 -0.11 -9.59 19.36
CA ASP A 218 -0.94 -8.51 19.91
C ASP A 218 -2.16 -8.23 19.01
N VAL A 219 -1.96 -8.25 17.69
CA VAL A 219 -3.00 -7.90 16.70
C VAL A 219 -2.92 -8.81 15.48
N VAL A 220 -4.06 -9.32 15.03
CA VAL A 220 -4.19 -10.00 13.73
C VAL A 220 -4.76 -9.02 12.71
N VAL A 221 -4.11 -8.92 11.56
CA VAL A 221 -4.59 -8.16 10.41
C VAL A 221 -4.93 -9.12 9.28
N ASN A 222 -6.18 -9.11 8.84
CA ASN A 222 -6.65 -9.96 7.76
C ASN A 222 -6.88 -9.18 6.46
N LEU A 223 -5.91 -9.22 5.54
CA LEU A 223 -6.03 -8.65 4.19
C LEU A 223 -6.20 -9.72 3.10
N ALA A 224 -6.28 -11.00 3.47
CA ALA A 224 -6.40 -12.09 2.52
C ALA A 224 -7.73 -12.02 1.77
N GLY A 225 -7.64 -12.09 0.45
CA GLY A 225 -8.80 -12.19 -0.41
C GLY A 225 -8.36 -12.45 -1.84
N ARG A 226 -9.10 -13.29 -2.55
CA ARG A 226 -8.90 -13.42 -4.00
C ARG A 226 -9.26 -12.11 -4.69
N SER A 227 -8.47 -11.75 -5.71
CA SER A 227 -8.79 -10.63 -6.59
C SER A 227 -10.19 -10.76 -7.16
N ILE A 228 -10.92 -9.64 -7.18
CA ILE A 228 -12.23 -9.51 -7.83
C ILE A 228 -12.11 -9.13 -9.31
N GLY A 229 -10.88 -8.89 -9.80
CA GLY A 229 -10.65 -8.58 -11.20
C GLY A 229 -10.93 -9.77 -12.12
N GLY A 230 -11.54 -9.50 -13.27
CA GLY A 230 -11.95 -10.50 -14.26
C GLY A 230 -13.46 -10.72 -14.28
N ARG A 231 -13.90 -11.79 -14.97
CA ARG A 231 -15.32 -12.09 -15.16
C ARG A 231 -15.93 -12.77 -13.93
N LEU A 232 -17.07 -12.25 -13.47
CA LEU A 232 -17.84 -12.78 -12.32
C LEU A 232 -18.69 -14.01 -12.69
N THR A 233 -18.06 -15.08 -13.17
CA THR A 233 -18.74 -16.37 -13.35
C THR A 233 -19.17 -16.94 -11.99
N ARG A 234 -20.11 -17.90 -11.99
CA ARG A 234 -20.56 -18.57 -10.76
C ARG A 234 -19.38 -19.12 -9.93
N ALA A 235 -18.44 -19.81 -10.57
CA ALA A 235 -17.24 -20.33 -9.91
C ALA A 235 -16.34 -19.22 -9.35
N ALA A 236 -16.18 -18.11 -10.09
CA ALA A 236 -15.42 -16.95 -9.60
C ALA A 236 -16.09 -16.31 -8.39
N LYS A 237 -17.42 -16.17 -8.38
CA LYS A 237 -18.20 -15.64 -7.25
C LYS A 237 -18.06 -16.51 -6.00
N GLU A 238 -18.20 -17.83 -6.14
CA GLU A 238 -18.00 -18.79 -5.05
C GLU A 238 -16.57 -18.70 -4.48
N GLN A 239 -15.55 -18.57 -5.34
CA GLN A 239 -14.16 -18.40 -4.92
C GLN A 239 -13.91 -17.04 -4.24
N ILE A 240 -14.50 -15.95 -4.74
CA ILE A 240 -14.41 -14.61 -4.16
C ILE A 240 -14.98 -14.61 -2.74
N ARG A 241 -16.20 -15.15 -2.57
CA ARG A 241 -16.87 -15.27 -1.27
C ARG A 241 -16.10 -16.20 -0.34
N GLY A 242 -15.78 -17.40 -0.80
CA GLY A 242 -15.10 -18.43 -0.02
C GLY A 242 -13.73 -17.98 0.50
N SER A 243 -12.92 -17.32 -0.34
CA SER A 243 -11.58 -16.84 0.04
C SER A 243 -11.59 -15.79 1.16
N ARG A 244 -12.70 -15.06 1.34
CA ARG A 244 -12.88 -14.04 2.40
C ARG A 244 -13.51 -14.64 3.64
N VAL A 245 -14.64 -15.34 3.47
CA VAL A 245 -15.41 -15.89 4.59
C VAL A 245 -14.65 -17.02 5.28
N ARG A 246 -14.19 -18.05 4.56
CA ARG A 246 -13.49 -19.20 5.18
C ARG A 246 -12.20 -18.81 5.88
N GLY A 247 -11.42 -17.92 5.26
CA GLY A 247 -10.17 -17.42 5.86
C GLY A 247 -10.43 -16.65 7.15
N THR A 248 -11.47 -15.81 7.16
CA THR A 248 -11.86 -15.06 8.35
C THR A 248 -12.39 -15.99 9.44
N GLU A 249 -13.28 -16.92 9.11
CA GLU A 249 -13.80 -17.92 10.06
C GLU A 249 -12.68 -18.78 10.65
N LEU A 250 -11.66 -19.15 9.86
CA LEU A 250 -10.51 -19.90 10.36
C LEU A 250 -9.72 -19.11 11.41
N ILE A 251 -9.44 -17.83 11.14
CA ILE A 251 -8.79 -16.95 12.12
C ILE A 251 -9.65 -16.86 13.38
N VAL A 252 -10.94 -16.58 13.24
CA VAL A 252 -11.84 -16.42 14.40
C VAL A 252 -11.95 -17.70 15.23
N ARG A 253 -11.99 -18.89 14.60
CA ARG A 253 -11.93 -20.16 15.33
C ARG A 253 -10.61 -20.33 16.10
N ALA A 254 -9.49 -19.92 15.52
CA ALA A 254 -8.20 -19.97 16.21
C ALA A 254 -8.15 -19.01 17.41
N LEU A 255 -8.70 -17.79 17.26
CA LEU A 255 -8.85 -16.84 18.38
C LEU A 255 -9.74 -17.42 19.48
N ALA A 256 -10.88 -18.03 19.12
CA ALA A 256 -11.77 -18.66 20.08
C ALA A 256 -11.14 -19.84 20.83
N ALA A 257 -10.25 -20.59 20.16
CA ALA A 257 -9.50 -21.67 20.81
C ALA A 257 -8.44 -21.18 21.81
N LEU A 258 -7.96 -19.94 21.69
CA LEU A 258 -7.04 -19.32 22.64
C LEU A 258 -7.73 -18.75 23.88
N GLY A 259 -9.01 -18.39 23.79
CA GLY A 259 -9.74 -17.80 24.93
C GLY A 259 -9.09 -16.49 25.38
N ASP A 260 -8.71 -16.40 26.66
CA ASP A 260 -8.10 -15.20 27.24
C ASP A 260 -6.71 -14.89 26.68
N ASP A 261 -6.04 -15.86 26.06
CA ASP A 261 -4.76 -15.69 25.35
C ASP A 261 -4.94 -15.13 23.93
N ALA A 262 -6.17 -14.82 23.50
CA ALA A 262 -6.42 -14.33 22.16
C ALA A 262 -5.82 -12.92 21.94
N PRO A 263 -5.26 -12.64 20.74
CA PRO A 263 -4.86 -11.31 20.33
C PRO A 263 -5.89 -10.22 20.64
N ALA A 264 -5.44 -9.08 21.16
CA ALA A 264 -6.30 -8.00 21.62
C ALA A 264 -7.18 -7.39 20.51
N ALA A 265 -6.77 -7.52 19.24
CA ALA A 265 -7.54 -7.00 18.12
C ALA A 265 -7.45 -7.85 16.84
N LEU A 266 -8.55 -7.82 16.08
CA LEU A 266 -8.66 -8.28 14.70
C LEU A 266 -9.01 -7.08 13.80
N VAL A 267 -8.05 -6.66 12.98
CA VAL A 267 -8.26 -5.65 11.93
C VAL A 267 -8.51 -6.37 10.60
N ASN A 268 -9.76 -6.36 10.14
CA ASN A 268 -10.20 -7.12 8.98
C ASN A 268 -10.48 -6.19 7.79
N ALA A 269 -9.95 -6.52 6.61
CA ALA A 269 -10.31 -5.80 5.40
C ALA A 269 -11.81 -5.98 5.07
N SER A 270 -12.41 -4.96 4.48
CA SER A 270 -13.72 -4.98 3.84
C SER A 270 -13.64 -4.07 2.60
N ALA A 271 -14.77 -3.74 1.99
CA ALA A 271 -14.82 -2.82 0.87
C ALA A 271 -16.06 -1.92 0.94
N ILE A 272 -15.99 -0.76 0.27
CA ILE A 272 -17.18 0.08 0.05
C ILE A 272 -18.27 -0.62 -0.76
N GLY A 273 -17.94 -1.74 -1.44
CA GLY A 273 -18.92 -2.65 -2.03
C GLY A 273 -19.99 -3.14 -1.04
N TYR A 274 -19.77 -3.01 0.28
CA TYR A 274 -20.80 -3.16 1.31
C TYR A 274 -22.08 -2.36 0.99
N TYR A 275 -21.94 -1.14 0.48
CA TYR A 275 -23.06 -0.24 0.19
C TYR A 275 -23.77 -0.55 -1.14
N GLY A 276 -23.30 -1.55 -1.88
CA GLY A 276 -23.73 -1.82 -3.25
C GLY A 276 -23.14 -0.86 -4.28
N ALA A 277 -23.28 -1.21 -5.56
CA ALA A 277 -22.65 -0.52 -6.68
C ALA A 277 -23.23 0.87 -6.98
N ASP A 278 -24.42 1.20 -6.47
CA ASP A 278 -25.06 2.51 -6.66
C ASP A 278 -25.65 2.98 -5.33
N THR A 279 -25.18 4.13 -4.83
CA THR A 279 -25.71 4.78 -3.63
C THR A 279 -26.83 5.79 -3.93
N HIS A 280 -27.30 5.83 -5.18
CA HIS A 280 -28.38 6.67 -5.69
C HIS A 280 -28.15 8.16 -5.39
N GLY A 281 -26.90 8.61 -5.53
CA GLY A 281 -26.45 9.96 -5.24
C GLY A 281 -26.40 10.33 -3.76
N GLN A 282 -26.79 9.43 -2.85
CA GLN A 282 -26.71 9.65 -1.41
C GLN A 282 -25.28 9.48 -0.92
N THR A 283 -24.89 10.32 0.04
CA THR A 283 -23.65 10.12 0.78
C THR A 283 -23.88 9.05 1.85
N VAL A 284 -23.17 7.93 1.76
CA VAL A 284 -23.27 6.82 2.72
C VAL A 284 -22.18 6.90 3.78
N THR A 285 -22.53 6.48 5.00
CA THR A 285 -21.63 6.45 6.17
C THR A 285 -21.58 5.03 6.74
N GLU A 286 -20.80 4.79 7.78
CA GLU A 286 -20.74 3.49 8.46
C GLU A 286 -22.05 3.10 9.14
N LYS A 287 -22.99 4.04 9.29
CA LYS A 287 -24.36 3.79 9.79
C LYS A 287 -25.34 3.40 8.68
N SER A 288 -24.97 3.58 7.41
CA SER A 288 -25.83 3.24 6.27
C SER A 288 -25.96 1.72 6.11
N PRO A 289 -27.14 1.22 5.68
CA PRO A 289 -27.36 -0.21 5.47
C PRO A 289 -26.52 -0.76 4.31
N PRO A 290 -26.35 -2.08 4.22
CA PRO A 290 -25.71 -2.69 3.06
C PRO A 290 -26.59 -2.58 1.81
N GLY A 291 -25.95 -2.64 0.65
CA GLY A 291 -26.64 -2.81 -0.64
C GLY A 291 -27.18 -4.23 -0.83
N GLY A 292 -27.82 -4.46 -1.98
CA GLY A 292 -28.47 -5.74 -2.32
C GLY A 292 -27.77 -6.56 -3.42
N ASP A 293 -26.59 -6.14 -3.89
CA ASP A 293 -25.87 -6.85 -4.94
C ASP A 293 -24.86 -7.88 -4.42
N PHE A 294 -24.24 -8.62 -5.35
CA PHE A 294 -23.27 -9.65 -5.04
C PHE A 294 -22.08 -9.15 -4.19
N LEU A 295 -21.57 -7.93 -4.43
CA LEU A 295 -20.45 -7.41 -3.64
C LEU A 295 -20.90 -7.01 -2.23
N ALA A 296 -22.11 -6.48 -2.09
CA ALA A 296 -22.70 -6.18 -0.78
C ALA A 296 -22.94 -7.45 0.06
N GLU A 297 -23.42 -8.53 -0.56
CA GLU A 297 -23.56 -9.84 0.07
C GLU A 297 -22.20 -10.40 0.54
N VAL A 298 -21.17 -10.30 -0.30
CA VAL A 298 -19.81 -10.72 0.05
C VAL A 298 -19.27 -9.92 1.24
N CYS A 299 -19.38 -8.59 1.22
CA CYS A 299 -18.88 -7.75 2.30
C CYS A 299 -19.65 -7.99 3.60
N THR A 300 -20.98 -8.14 3.54
CA THR A 300 -21.81 -8.43 4.72
C THR A 300 -21.44 -9.76 5.36
N ALA A 301 -21.26 -10.82 4.56
CA ALA A 301 -20.83 -12.12 5.08
C ALA A 301 -19.41 -12.07 5.65
N TRP A 302 -18.50 -11.30 5.03
CA TRP A 302 -17.13 -11.13 5.48
C TRP A 302 -17.05 -10.39 6.80
N GLU A 303 -17.76 -9.27 6.94
CA GLU A 303 -17.80 -8.49 8.19
C GLU A 303 -18.44 -9.28 9.32
N ARG A 304 -19.52 -10.02 9.05
CA ARG A 304 -20.16 -10.89 10.04
C ARG A 304 -19.20 -11.98 10.55
N ALA A 305 -18.42 -12.58 9.65
CA ALA A 305 -17.43 -13.59 10.05
C ALA A 305 -16.38 -12.99 10.99
N ALA A 306 -15.90 -11.77 10.73
CA ALA A 306 -14.92 -11.10 11.59
C ALA A 306 -15.50 -10.69 12.94
N GLN A 307 -16.74 -10.17 12.97
CA GLN A 307 -17.44 -9.74 14.19
C GLN A 307 -17.58 -10.86 15.23
N ALA A 308 -17.64 -12.13 14.80
CA ALA A 308 -17.68 -13.25 15.73
C ALA A 308 -16.46 -13.35 16.67
N ALA A 309 -15.34 -12.70 16.34
CA ALA A 309 -14.19 -12.61 17.26
C ALA A 309 -14.50 -11.82 18.54
N GLU A 310 -15.48 -10.92 18.53
CA GLU A 310 -15.85 -10.12 19.72
C GLU A 310 -16.30 -10.99 20.89
N ALA A 311 -16.79 -12.21 20.63
CA ALA A 311 -17.16 -13.18 21.66
C ALA A 311 -15.97 -13.63 22.53
N THR A 312 -14.73 -13.40 22.08
CA THR A 312 -13.48 -13.68 22.82
C THR A 312 -12.91 -12.46 23.53
N GLY A 313 -13.61 -11.32 23.49
CA GLY A 313 -13.07 -10.04 23.95
C GLY A 313 -12.12 -9.36 22.95
N THR A 314 -11.82 -10.02 21.82
CA THR A 314 -11.01 -9.43 20.73
C THR A 314 -11.73 -8.21 20.13
N ARG A 315 -11.06 -7.05 20.11
CA ARG A 315 -11.57 -5.85 19.44
C ARG A 315 -11.59 -6.04 17.93
N VAL A 316 -12.73 -5.84 17.28
CA VAL A 316 -12.84 -5.95 15.81
C VAL A 316 -12.92 -4.58 15.14
N VAL A 317 -12.12 -4.38 14.09
CA VAL A 317 -12.23 -3.24 13.17
C VAL A 317 -12.39 -3.76 11.75
N THR A 318 -13.39 -3.29 11.01
CA THR A 318 -13.56 -3.61 9.59
C THR A 318 -13.30 -2.38 8.72
N VAL A 319 -12.31 -2.44 7.84
CA VAL A 319 -11.93 -1.29 6.99
C VAL A 319 -12.55 -1.42 5.61
N ARG A 320 -13.63 -0.66 5.34
CA ARG A 320 -14.34 -0.62 4.05
C ARG A 320 -13.55 0.21 3.05
N THR A 321 -12.59 -0.43 2.39
CA THR A 321 -11.63 0.27 1.52
C THR A 321 -12.28 0.70 0.21
N GLY A 322 -12.01 1.94 -0.22
CA GLY A 322 -12.38 2.46 -1.53
C GLY A 322 -11.46 2.01 -2.67
N VAL A 323 -11.53 2.70 -3.81
CA VAL A 323 -10.65 2.42 -4.94
C VAL A 323 -9.24 2.95 -4.67
N VAL A 324 -8.33 2.06 -4.28
CA VAL A 324 -6.94 2.39 -3.98
C VAL A 324 -6.19 2.86 -5.23
N GLN A 325 -5.57 4.04 -5.13
CA GLN A 325 -4.81 4.67 -6.20
C GLN A 325 -3.32 4.32 -6.06
N THR A 326 -2.79 3.56 -7.01
CA THR A 326 -1.36 3.24 -7.10
C THR A 326 -0.99 2.68 -8.48
N PRO A 327 0.21 2.97 -9.03
CA PRO A 327 0.67 2.33 -10.26
C PRO A 327 1.07 0.86 -10.04
N ALA A 328 1.24 0.40 -8.80
CA ALA A 328 1.63 -0.99 -8.51
C ALA A 328 0.52 -2.02 -8.85
N GLY A 329 -0.75 -1.60 -8.82
CA GLY A 329 -1.89 -2.49 -9.02
C GLY A 329 -3.23 -1.75 -9.15
N GLY A 330 -4.33 -2.51 -9.12
CA GLY A 330 -5.68 -1.93 -9.08
C GLY A 330 -6.08 -1.13 -10.31
N ALA A 331 -7.04 -0.21 -10.10
CA ALA A 331 -7.69 0.54 -11.18
C ALA A 331 -6.76 1.54 -11.88
N LEU A 332 -5.84 2.18 -11.15
CA LEU A 332 -4.91 3.14 -11.73
C LEU A 332 -3.95 2.45 -12.70
N LYS A 333 -3.29 1.36 -12.29
CA LYS A 333 -2.40 0.58 -13.17
C LYS A 333 -3.09 0.13 -14.46
N ALA A 334 -4.34 -0.32 -14.38
CA ALA A 334 -5.10 -0.76 -15.55
C ALA A 334 -5.38 0.37 -16.55
N GLN A 335 -5.51 1.61 -16.07
CA GLN A 335 -5.81 2.78 -16.90
C GLN A 335 -4.55 3.47 -17.46
N LEU A 336 -3.40 3.35 -16.77
CA LEU A 336 -2.17 4.07 -17.13
C LEU A 336 -1.76 3.93 -18.61
N PRO A 337 -1.75 2.73 -19.24
CA PRO A 337 -1.36 2.61 -20.65
C PRO A 337 -2.19 3.50 -21.58
N LEU A 338 -3.51 3.55 -21.37
CA LEU A 338 -4.42 4.36 -22.19
C LEU A 338 -4.17 5.86 -21.99
N PHE A 339 -4.02 6.29 -20.74
CA PHE A 339 -3.72 7.69 -20.43
C PHE A 339 -2.36 8.14 -20.96
N LEU A 340 -1.33 7.29 -20.86
CA LEU A 340 0.01 7.58 -21.39
C LEU A 340 0.01 7.69 -22.91
N ALA A 341 -0.84 6.91 -23.59
CA ALA A 341 -1.05 6.99 -25.04
C ALA A 341 -1.93 8.18 -25.47
N GLY A 342 -2.47 8.98 -24.53
CA GLY A 342 -3.40 10.07 -24.84
C GLY A 342 -4.81 9.60 -25.23
N LEU A 343 -5.11 8.32 -25.00
CA LEU A 343 -6.41 7.68 -25.25
C LEU A 343 -7.23 7.51 -23.95
N GLY A 344 -6.74 8.10 -22.85
CA GLY A 344 -7.41 8.12 -21.55
C GLY A 344 -8.68 8.96 -21.58
N GLY A 345 -9.62 8.65 -20.69
CA GLY A 345 -10.97 9.18 -20.79
C GLY A 345 -11.86 8.89 -19.59
N ARG A 346 -13.03 9.53 -19.60
CA ARG A 346 -14.10 9.19 -18.64
C ARG A 346 -14.67 7.80 -18.96
N LEU A 347 -14.92 7.01 -17.92
CA LEU A 347 -15.66 5.75 -18.03
C LEU A 347 -17.16 6.04 -17.99
N GLY A 348 -17.94 5.44 -18.90
CA GLY A 348 -19.40 5.58 -18.93
C GLY A 348 -19.86 7.03 -19.08
N SER A 349 -20.84 7.45 -18.27
CA SER A 349 -21.30 8.85 -18.23
C SER A 349 -20.22 9.79 -17.67
N GLY A 350 -19.35 9.28 -16.79
CA GLY A 350 -18.39 10.07 -16.03
C GLY A 350 -19.01 10.86 -14.89
N ASN A 351 -20.32 10.73 -14.65
CA ASN A 351 -21.00 11.43 -13.57
C ASN A 351 -21.05 10.59 -12.28
N GLN A 352 -20.75 9.29 -12.37
CA GLN A 352 -20.71 8.40 -11.23
C GLN A 352 -19.66 8.86 -10.21
N TRP A 353 -20.00 8.78 -8.93
CA TRP A 353 -19.10 9.06 -7.83
C TRP A 353 -18.09 7.94 -7.65
N LEU A 354 -16.83 8.34 -7.55
CA LEU A 354 -15.70 7.49 -7.26
C LEU A 354 -15.16 7.84 -5.88
N SER A 355 -15.39 6.94 -4.92
CA SER A 355 -14.75 6.99 -3.61
C SER A 355 -13.41 6.24 -3.67
N TRP A 356 -12.33 7.02 -3.68
CA TRP A 356 -10.95 6.55 -3.86
C TRP A 356 -10.15 6.75 -2.57
N ILE A 357 -8.96 6.17 -2.46
CA ILE A 357 -7.98 6.46 -1.40
C ILE A 357 -6.57 6.27 -1.97
N SER A 358 -5.55 7.02 -1.51
CA SER A 358 -4.16 6.71 -1.91
C SER A 358 -3.70 5.40 -1.27
N LEU A 359 -2.65 4.76 -1.82
CA LEU A 359 -2.11 3.55 -1.18
C LEU A 359 -1.61 3.84 0.23
N ASP A 360 -0.96 4.98 0.43
CA ASP A 360 -0.46 5.36 1.75
C ASP A 360 -1.54 5.66 2.76
N ASP A 361 -2.65 6.29 2.34
CA ASP A 361 -3.75 6.52 3.27
C ASP A 361 -4.50 5.22 3.60
N ALA A 362 -4.59 4.28 2.65
CA ALA A 362 -5.09 2.95 2.96
C ALA A 362 -4.19 2.24 3.98
N VAL A 363 -2.87 2.24 3.75
CA VAL A 363 -1.88 1.65 4.66
C VAL A 363 -1.89 2.34 6.02
N GLY A 364 -1.91 3.67 6.04
CA GLY A 364 -1.97 4.48 7.25
C GLY A 364 -3.24 4.23 8.05
N LEU A 365 -4.39 4.04 7.41
CA LEU A 365 -5.64 3.73 8.11
C LEU A 365 -5.63 2.32 8.72
N PHE A 366 -5.08 1.33 8.02
CA PHE A 366 -4.87 -0.01 8.60
C PHE A 366 -3.88 0.04 9.78
N ALA A 367 -2.77 0.76 9.66
CA ALA A 367 -1.84 0.96 10.76
C ALA A 367 -2.49 1.71 11.93
N HIS A 368 -3.30 2.74 11.67
CA HIS A 368 -4.08 3.44 12.69
C HIS A 368 -5.04 2.49 13.41
N ALA A 369 -5.72 1.59 12.70
CA ALA A 369 -6.60 0.58 13.30
C ALA A 369 -5.86 -0.45 14.17
N VAL A 370 -4.64 -0.80 13.80
CA VAL A 370 -3.74 -1.65 14.61
C VAL A 370 -3.34 -0.92 15.89
N LEU A 371 -2.88 0.34 15.76
CA LEU A 371 -2.24 1.08 16.85
C LEU A 371 -3.22 1.83 17.76
N SER A 372 -4.47 2.04 17.33
CA SER A 372 -5.47 2.80 18.09
C SER A 372 -6.45 1.88 18.81
N ALA A 373 -6.26 1.70 20.12
CA ALA A 373 -7.14 0.88 20.95
C ALA A 373 -8.62 1.35 20.95
N GLY A 374 -8.87 2.65 20.75
CA GLY A 374 -10.22 3.22 20.76
C GLY A 374 -11.05 2.98 19.49
N LEU A 375 -10.44 2.53 18.39
CA LEU A 375 -11.13 2.31 17.12
C LEU A 375 -11.75 0.90 17.08
N HIS A 376 -13.05 0.81 16.86
CA HIS A 376 -13.82 -0.43 16.78
C HIS A 376 -14.94 -0.32 15.74
N GLY A 377 -15.42 -1.47 15.27
CA GLY A 377 -16.47 -1.58 14.27
C GLY A 377 -16.04 -1.16 12.86
N PRO A 378 -17.01 -0.89 11.97
CA PRO A 378 -16.71 -0.50 10.59
C PRO A 378 -16.13 0.91 10.50
N VAL A 379 -15.20 1.10 9.56
CA VAL A 379 -14.58 2.38 9.20
C VAL A 379 -14.41 2.44 7.69
N ASN A 380 -14.85 3.53 7.06
CA ASN A 380 -14.66 3.75 5.63
C ASN A 380 -13.21 4.18 5.35
N GLY A 381 -12.52 3.38 4.53
CA GLY A 381 -11.18 3.66 4.02
C GLY A 381 -11.24 4.37 2.69
N VAL A 382 -11.77 5.60 2.69
CA VAL A 382 -11.88 6.48 1.52
C VAL A 382 -11.27 7.85 1.85
N ALA A 383 -10.73 8.54 0.84
CA ALA A 383 -10.29 9.92 0.97
C ALA A 383 -11.49 10.85 1.22
N PRO A 384 -11.31 11.97 1.95
CA PRO A 384 -12.39 12.90 2.31
C PRO A 384 -13.08 13.58 1.12
N MET A 385 -12.39 13.71 -0.03
CA MET A 385 -12.93 14.37 -1.23
C MET A 385 -13.16 13.34 -2.35
N PRO A 386 -14.33 12.65 -2.38
CA PRO A 386 -14.69 11.82 -3.52
C PRO A 386 -14.86 12.69 -4.77
N VAL A 387 -14.68 12.09 -5.94
CA VAL A 387 -14.74 12.80 -7.23
C VAL A 387 -15.71 12.12 -8.18
N THR A 388 -16.17 12.82 -9.22
CA THR A 388 -16.86 12.17 -10.33
C THR A 388 -15.87 11.46 -11.25
N GLY A 389 -16.32 10.47 -12.03
CA GLY A 389 -15.49 9.82 -13.05
C GLY A 389 -14.89 10.79 -14.08
N ARG A 390 -15.59 11.90 -14.37
CA ARG A 390 -15.12 12.99 -15.24
C ARG A 390 -13.96 13.75 -14.58
N ASP A 391 -14.11 14.12 -13.31
CA ASP A 391 -13.06 14.84 -12.59
C ASP A 391 -11.85 13.95 -12.34
N TYR A 392 -12.05 12.65 -12.12
CA TYR A 392 -10.96 11.68 -12.06
C TYR A 392 -10.16 11.66 -13.37
N ALA A 393 -10.84 11.45 -14.51
CA ALA A 393 -10.18 11.40 -15.81
C ALA A 393 -9.44 12.71 -16.15
N ARG A 394 -10.08 13.86 -15.89
CA ARG A 394 -9.47 15.18 -16.07
C ARG A 394 -8.22 15.34 -15.20
N THR A 395 -8.30 14.96 -13.93
CA THR A 395 -7.18 15.09 -12.98
C THR A 395 -6.01 14.20 -13.37
N LEU A 396 -6.27 12.93 -13.70
CA LEU A 396 -5.23 12.00 -14.15
C LEU A 396 -4.57 12.48 -15.46
N GLY A 397 -5.36 12.95 -16.44
CA GLY A 397 -4.82 13.55 -17.67
C GLY A 397 -3.93 14.76 -17.38
N LYS A 398 -4.39 15.68 -16.51
CA LYS A 398 -3.60 16.85 -16.10
C LYS A 398 -2.29 16.47 -15.42
N VAL A 399 -2.31 15.52 -14.48
CA VAL A 399 -1.11 15.05 -13.76
C VAL A 399 -0.09 14.42 -14.72
N LEU A 400 -0.57 13.66 -15.72
CA LEU A 400 0.29 13.02 -16.71
C LEU A 400 0.71 13.96 -17.85
N GLY A 401 0.12 15.15 -17.97
CA GLY A 401 0.32 16.05 -19.10
C GLY A 401 -0.24 15.48 -20.41
N ARG A 402 -1.37 14.75 -20.34
CA ARG A 402 -2.00 14.06 -21.47
C ARG A 402 -3.47 14.48 -21.63
N PRO A 403 -4.01 14.54 -22.86
CA PRO A 403 -5.42 14.80 -23.06
C PRO A 403 -6.26 13.66 -22.45
N ALA A 404 -7.40 14.02 -21.84
CA ALA A 404 -8.35 13.09 -21.22
C ALA A 404 -9.81 13.44 -21.58
N LEU A 405 -10.02 13.83 -22.84
CA LEU A 405 -11.29 14.38 -23.32
C LEU A 405 -12.20 13.34 -23.98
N LEU A 406 -11.62 12.25 -24.49
CA LEU A 406 -12.38 11.22 -25.18
C LEU A 406 -13.13 10.37 -24.15
N PRO A 407 -14.42 10.06 -24.34
CA PRO A 407 -15.05 9.01 -23.56
C PRO A 407 -14.36 7.68 -23.87
N THR A 408 -13.94 6.95 -22.82
CA THR A 408 -13.42 5.60 -23.02
C THR A 408 -14.57 4.74 -23.55
N PRO A 409 -14.40 4.00 -24.67
CA PRO A 409 -15.47 3.20 -25.22
C PRO A 409 -16.03 2.22 -24.17
N GLY A 410 -17.34 2.27 -23.92
CA GLY A 410 -17.99 1.55 -22.82
C GLY A 410 -17.87 0.02 -22.89
N PHE A 411 -17.38 -0.54 -24.00
CA PHE A 411 -17.09 -1.96 -24.13
C PHE A 411 -15.77 -2.38 -23.45
N GLY A 412 -14.82 -1.47 -23.23
CA GLY A 412 -13.49 -1.80 -22.69
C GLY A 412 -13.57 -2.54 -21.34
N PRO A 413 -14.23 -1.97 -20.32
CA PRO A 413 -14.45 -2.65 -19.05
C PRO A 413 -15.25 -3.96 -19.21
N LYS A 414 -16.26 -3.98 -20.08
CA LYS A 414 -17.10 -5.17 -20.32
C LYS A 414 -16.31 -6.33 -20.94
N LEU A 415 -15.33 -6.05 -21.79
CA LEU A 415 -14.46 -7.10 -22.37
C LEU A 415 -13.64 -7.80 -21.28
N VAL A 416 -13.08 -7.02 -20.35
CA VAL A 416 -12.17 -7.49 -19.29
C VAL A 416 -12.93 -8.09 -18.11
N LEU A 417 -13.97 -7.41 -17.64
CA LEU A 417 -14.70 -7.73 -16.40
C LEU A 417 -16.03 -8.45 -16.64
N GLY A 418 -16.48 -8.56 -17.90
CA GLY A 418 -17.87 -8.92 -18.20
C GLY A 418 -18.83 -7.77 -17.88
N THR A 419 -20.12 -7.94 -18.22
CA THR A 419 -21.15 -6.92 -17.99
C THR A 419 -21.33 -6.63 -16.51
N GLU A 420 -21.55 -7.66 -15.70
CA GLU A 420 -21.78 -7.53 -14.26
C GLU A 420 -20.55 -6.95 -13.54
N GLY A 421 -19.33 -7.41 -13.85
CA GLY A 421 -18.12 -6.86 -13.24
C GLY A 421 -17.86 -5.40 -13.63
N ALA A 422 -18.23 -5.01 -14.86
CA ALA A 422 -18.16 -3.61 -15.26
C ALA A 422 -19.16 -2.76 -14.47
N GLU A 423 -20.38 -3.22 -14.25
CA GLU A 423 -21.42 -2.53 -13.46
C GLU A 423 -21.02 -2.41 -11.98
N LEU A 424 -20.62 -3.51 -11.36
CA LEU A 424 -20.29 -3.56 -9.92
C LEU A 424 -18.98 -2.85 -9.54
N MET A 425 -18.09 -2.57 -10.50
CA MET A 425 -16.75 -2.05 -10.20
C MET A 425 -16.38 -0.83 -11.03
N ALA A 426 -16.41 -0.94 -12.37
CA ALA A 426 -15.89 0.10 -13.25
C ALA A 426 -16.88 1.27 -13.43
N LEU A 427 -18.17 0.98 -13.31
CA LEU A 427 -19.29 1.92 -13.46
C LEU A 427 -20.04 2.17 -12.16
N ALA A 428 -19.52 1.66 -11.04
CA ALA A 428 -20.10 1.88 -9.72
C ALA A 428 -20.16 3.40 -9.40
N ASP A 429 -21.25 3.80 -8.76
CA ASP A 429 -21.58 5.15 -8.34
C ASP A 429 -21.71 5.17 -6.82
N GLN A 430 -20.58 5.39 -6.14
CA GLN A 430 -20.52 5.30 -4.68
C GLN A 430 -19.95 6.58 -4.11
N ARG A 431 -20.80 7.33 -3.39
CA ARG A 431 -20.39 8.51 -2.63
C ARG A 431 -20.29 8.17 -1.15
N VAL A 432 -19.08 7.87 -0.68
CA VAL A 432 -18.83 7.37 0.67
C VAL A 432 -18.13 8.45 1.49
N SER A 433 -18.58 8.66 2.73
CA SER A 433 -17.97 9.60 3.67
C SER A 433 -16.77 8.97 4.39
N ALA A 434 -15.75 9.81 4.67
CA ALA A 434 -14.58 9.51 5.49
C ALA A 434 -14.70 10.03 6.94
N ASP A 435 -15.84 10.61 7.32
CA ASP A 435 -16.00 11.40 8.55
C ASP A 435 -15.61 10.60 9.81
N ARG A 436 -16.01 9.33 9.91
CA ARG A 436 -15.65 8.51 11.08
C ARG A 436 -14.15 8.32 11.23
N ALA A 437 -13.40 8.17 10.14
CA ALA A 437 -11.94 8.06 10.23
C ALA A 437 -11.33 9.36 10.76
N ILE A 438 -11.82 10.50 10.27
CA ILE A 438 -11.40 11.85 10.70
C ILE A 438 -11.74 12.08 12.18
N ASP A 439 -12.99 11.82 12.56
CA ASP A 439 -13.52 11.97 13.93
C ASP A 439 -12.77 11.08 14.93
N ARG A 440 -12.22 9.96 14.47
CA ARG A 440 -11.39 9.04 15.27
C ARG A 440 -9.89 9.36 15.23
N GLY A 441 -9.53 10.50 14.63
CA GLY A 441 -8.19 11.07 14.70
C GLY A 441 -7.25 10.67 13.56
N TYR A 442 -7.73 9.95 12.55
CA TYR A 442 -6.94 9.67 11.36
C TYR A 442 -6.73 10.96 10.55
N ARG A 443 -5.47 11.26 10.20
CA ARG A 443 -5.13 12.42 9.36
C ARG A 443 -4.68 11.92 8.00
N PHE A 444 -5.47 12.24 6.97
CA PHE A 444 -5.17 11.88 5.58
C PHE A 444 -3.96 12.66 5.06
N ARG A 445 -3.05 11.95 4.42
CA ARG A 445 -1.92 12.54 3.68
C ARG A 445 -2.40 13.19 2.38
N HIS A 446 -3.36 12.56 1.71
CA HIS A 446 -3.89 13.02 0.43
C HIS A 446 -5.40 13.21 0.51
N PRO A 447 -5.88 14.38 0.96
CA PRO A 447 -7.31 14.63 1.04
C PRO A 447 -7.96 14.81 -0.34
N ASP A 448 -7.19 15.25 -1.35
CA ASP A 448 -7.64 15.49 -2.72
C ASP A 448 -6.94 14.55 -3.73
N LEU A 449 -7.63 14.26 -4.84
CA LEU A 449 -7.12 13.31 -5.83
C LEU A 449 -5.84 13.80 -6.53
N GLY A 450 -5.70 15.12 -6.70
CA GLY A 450 -4.57 15.72 -7.39
C GLY A 450 -3.27 15.48 -6.63
N SER A 451 -3.25 15.71 -5.32
CA SER A 451 -2.08 15.42 -4.47
C SER A 451 -1.73 13.93 -4.49
N ALA A 452 -2.71 13.05 -4.33
CA ALA A 452 -2.49 11.59 -4.38
C ALA A 452 -1.86 11.14 -5.70
N LEU A 453 -2.45 11.52 -6.85
CA LEU A 453 -1.96 11.10 -8.16
C LEU A 453 -0.59 11.69 -8.48
N ARG A 454 -0.29 12.92 -8.04
CA ARG A 454 1.05 13.50 -8.21
C ARG A 454 2.10 12.69 -7.48
N GLU A 455 1.83 12.28 -6.24
CA GLU A 455 2.78 11.48 -5.47
C GLU A 455 2.92 10.06 -6.04
N GLU A 456 1.80 9.38 -6.30
CA GLU A 456 1.76 8.01 -6.86
C GLU A 456 2.37 7.91 -8.26
N LEU A 457 2.54 9.03 -8.98
CA LEU A 457 3.12 9.07 -10.33
C LEU A 457 4.41 9.89 -10.42
N GLY A 458 4.94 10.42 -9.31
CA GLY A 458 6.18 11.21 -9.31
C GLY A 458 6.09 12.48 -10.15
N ARG A 459 5.00 13.23 -9.98
CA ARG A 459 4.64 14.46 -10.72
C ARG A 459 4.39 15.62 -9.74
N PHE A 460 5.37 15.92 -8.89
CA PHE A 460 5.31 16.99 -7.90
C PHE A 460 5.21 18.39 -8.53
#